data_AF-A0A969HIT2-F1
#
_entry.id   AF-A0A969HIT2-F1
#
_cell.length_a   1.000
_cell.length_b   1.000
_cell.length_c   1.000
_cell.angle_alpha   90.00
_cell.angle_beta   90.00
_cell.angle_gamma   90.00
#
_symmetry.space_group_name_H-M   'P 1'
#
loop_
_entity.id
_entity.type
_entity.pdbx_description
1 polymer ?
#
loop_
_entity_poly.entity_id
_entity_poly.type
_entity_poly.pdbx_seq_one_letter_code
_entity_poly.pdbx_strand_id
1 'polypeptide(L)'
;MDVFALRDQLIGDYTDYIQSFINIRDSRIQQYMDPEFRSDLLWPEPLLQLNPSFEPGPWIDDLVDRQVLYSLCRQIFRIKPEDKPDNHLPPKNSLLSQHSAAARGQRWR
;
A
#
# COMPACT_ATOMS: atom_id res chain seq x y z
N MET A 1 -5.35 -11.64 -11.76
CA MET A 1 -4.50 -12.09 -10.64
C MET A 1 -5.36 -12.04 -9.40
N ASP A 2 -5.52 -13.15 -8.69
CA ASP A 2 -6.33 -13.22 -7.47
C ASP A 2 -5.44 -12.92 -6.26
N VAL A 3 -5.61 -11.71 -5.70
CA VAL A 3 -4.81 -11.22 -4.57
C VAL A 3 -5.10 -11.99 -3.27
N PHE A 4 -6.31 -12.55 -3.14
CA PHE A 4 -6.70 -13.31 -1.96
C PHE A 4 -6.11 -14.72 -2.02
N ALA A 5 -6.13 -15.36 -3.18
CA ALA A 5 -5.46 -16.65 -3.38
C ALA A 5 -3.95 -16.55 -3.11
N LEU A 6 -3.30 -15.46 -3.56
CA LEU A 6 -1.90 -15.20 -3.26
C LEU A 6 -1.64 -15.04 -1.76
N ARG A 7 -2.51 -14.30 -1.06
CA ARG A 7 -2.43 -14.11 0.39
C ARG A 7 -2.50 -15.45 1.11
N ASP A 8 -3.50 -16.28 0.78
CA ASP A 8 -3.73 -17.55 1.47
C ASP A 8 -2.55 -18.51 1.26
N GLN A 9 -1.99 -18.54 0.05
CA GLN A 9 -0.76 -19.30 -0.22
C GLN A 9 0.42 -18.77 0.61
N LEU A 10 0.62 -17.45 0.66
CA LEU A 10 1.72 -16.83 1.40
C LEU A 10 1.62 -17.16 2.90
N ILE A 11 0.43 -17.05 3.49
CA ILE A 11 0.19 -17.40 4.90
C ILE A 11 0.55 -18.86 5.18
N GLY A 12 0.20 -19.77 4.28
CA GLY A 12 0.56 -21.18 4.37
C GLY A 12 2.08 -21.38 4.40
N ASP A 13 2.80 -20.80 3.43
CA ASP A 13 4.25 -20.94 3.31
C ASP A 13 4.99 -20.43 4.56
N TYR A 14 4.55 -19.29 5.12
CA TYR A 14 5.15 -18.75 6.34
C TYR A 14 4.79 -19.57 7.60
N THR A 15 3.60 -20.17 7.64
CA THR A 15 3.19 -21.08 8.73
C THR A 15 4.12 -22.29 8.78
N ASP A 16 4.32 -22.95 7.64
CA ASP A 16 5.18 -24.12 7.52
C ASP A 16 6.64 -23.78 7.88
N TYR A 17 7.12 -22.61 7.44
CA TYR A 17 8.45 -22.12 7.78
C TYR A 17 8.64 -21.97 9.30
N ILE A 18 7.71 -21.32 10.00
CA ILE A 18 7.81 -21.12 11.46
C ILE A 18 7.73 -22.46 12.19
N GLN A 19 6.80 -23.34 11.80
CA GLN A 19 6.65 -24.66 12.41
C GLN A 19 7.91 -25.50 12.28
N SER A 20 8.69 -25.33 11.20
CA SER A 20 9.95 -26.05 11.02
C SER A 20 11.00 -25.78 12.11
N PHE A 21 10.92 -24.64 12.82
CA PHE A 21 11.83 -24.29 13.92
C PHE A 21 11.33 -24.75 15.29
N ILE A 22 10.07 -25.16 15.41
CA ILE A 22 9.43 -25.45 16.70
C ILE A 22 9.25 -26.95 16.86
N ASN A 23 10.04 -27.57 17.74
CA ASN A 23 9.89 -28.97 18.10
C ASN A 23 9.23 -29.12 19.47
N ILE A 24 7.92 -29.43 19.47
CA ILE A 24 7.12 -29.62 20.69
C ILE A 24 7.12 -31.11 21.07
N ARG A 25 7.75 -31.45 22.19
CA ARG A 25 7.80 -32.84 22.69
C ARG A 25 6.55 -33.29 23.44
N ASP A 26 5.82 -32.34 24.02
CA ASP A 26 4.60 -32.62 24.78
C ASP A 26 3.39 -32.60 23.84
N SER A 27 2.71 -33.74 23.73
CA SER A 27 1.57 -33.91 22.84
C SER A 27 0.37 -33.04 23.22
N ARG A 28 0.21 -32.66 24.50
CA ARG A 28 -0.86 -31.76 24.94
C ARG A 28 -0.60 -30.34 24.46
N ILE A 29 0.66 -29.90 24.52
CA ILE A 29 1.07 -28.58 24.03
C ILE A 29 0.94 -28.53 22.50
N GLN A 30 1.32 -29.61 21.82
CA GLN A 30 1.18 -29.69 20.37
C GLN A 30 -0.29 -29.61 19.93
N GLN A 31 -1.17 -30.38 20.56
CA GLN A 31 -2.61 -30.34 20.28
C GLN A 31 -3.23 -28.96 20.55
N TYR A 32 -2.70 -28.22 21.51
CA TYR A 32 -3.13 -26.84 21.78
C TYR A 32 -2.61 -25.86 20.73
N MET A 33 -1.38 -26.02 20.26
CA MET A 33 -0.74 -25.08 19.32
C MET A 33 -1.16 -25.26 17.87
N ASP A 34 -1.48 -26.48 17.42
CA ASP A 34 -1.91 -26.77 16.05
C ASP A 34 -3.03 -25.84 15.53
N PRO A 35 -4.13 -25.58 16.29
CA PRO A 35 -5.15 -24.63 15.86
C PRO A 35 -4.66 -23.17 15.93
N GLU A 36 -3.74 -22.83 16.83
CA GLU A 36 -3.25 -21.46 17.00
C GLU A 36 -2.29 -21.01 15.90
N PHE A 37 -1.57 -21.93 15.27
CA PHE A 37 -0.80 -21.62 14.06
C PHE A 37 -1.69 -21.20 12.88
N ARG A 38 -2.97 -21.58 12.92
CA ARG A 38 -3.99 -21.29 11.90
C ARG A 38 -4.97 -20.20 12.34
N SER A 39 -4.86 -19.71 13.57
CA SER A 39 -5.73 -18.65 14.09
C SER A 39 -5.18 -17.28 13.72
N ASP A 40 -6.02 -16.26 13.92
CA ASP A 40 -5.67 -14.85 13.70
C ASP A 40 -4.56 -14.35 14.65
N LEU A 41 -4.07 -15.19 15.56
CA LEU A 41 -3.01 -14.84 16.51
C LEU A 41 -1.70 -14.49 15.79
N LEU A 42 -1.30 -15.30 14.82
CA LEU A 42 -0.09 -15.07 14.02
C LEU A 42 -0.38 -14.25 12.77
N TRP A 43 -1.61 -14.36 12.26
CA TRP A 43 -2.04 -13.76 10.99
C TRP A 43 -3.26 -12.87 11.22
N PRO A 44 -3.10 -11.75 11.95
CA PRO A 44 -4.22 -10.84 12.18
C PRO A 44 -4.78 -10.38 10.83
N GLU A 45 -6.10 -10.18 10.80
CA GLU A 45 -6.81 -9.62 9.65
C GLU A 45 -6.00 -8.45 9.06
N PRO A 46 -5.57 -8.55 7.79
CA PRO A 46 -4.74 -7.52 7.21
C PRO A 46 -5.52 -6.21 7.24
N LEU A 47 -4.86 -5.14 7.70
CA LEU A 47 -5.40 -3.79 7.61
C LEU A 47 -5.59 -3.46 6.12
N LEU A 48 -6.78 -3.71 5.60
CA LEU A 48 -7.16 -3.36 4.24
C LEU A 48 -7.38 -1.85 4.17
N GLN A 49 -6.28 -1.10 4.22
CA GLN A 49 -6.29 0.31 3.93
C GLN A 49 -6.36 0.43 2.41
N LEU A 50 -7.60 0.46 1.89
CA LEU A 50 -7.85 0.97 0.56
C LEU A 50 -7.27 2.38 0.55
N ASN A 51 -6.10 2.56 -0.06
CA ASN A 51 -5.55 3.88 -0.28
C ASN A 51 -6.40 4.44 -1.43
N PRO A 52 -7.42 5.27 -1.15
CA PRO A 52 -8.29 5.74 -2.21
C PRO A 52 -7.38 6.45 -3.22
N SER A 53 -7.58 6.13 -4.50
CA SER A 53 -6.82 6.69 -5.60
C SER A 53 -6.59 8.17 -5.34
N PHE A 54 -5.32 8.58 -5.32
CA PHE A 54 -4.95 9.97 -5.10
C PHE A 54 -5.79 10.87 -6.00
N GLU A 55 -6.46 11.86 -5.42
CA GLU A 55 -7.12 12.87 -6.24
C GLU A 55 -6.04 13.66 -6.99
N PRO A 56 -6.24 13.95 -8.28
CA PRO A 56 -5.33 14.83 -9.02
C PRO A 56 -5.24 16.18 -8.30
N GLY A 57 -4.07 16.50 -7.78
CA GLY A 57 -3.81 17.79 -7.15
C GLY A 57 -3.61 18.92 -8.16
N PRO A 58 -3.41 20.15 -7.68
CA PRO A 58 -3.06 21.29 -8.50
C PRO A 58 -1.70 21.09 -9.19
N TRP A 59 -1.52 21.75 -10.32
CA TRP A 59 -0.27 21.71 -11.08
C TRP A 59 0.85 22.41 -10.30
N ILE A 60 2.09 22.01 -10.54
CA ILE A 60 3.26 22.65 -9.90
C ILE A 60 3.34 24.14 -10.26
N ASP A 61 2.94 24.50 -11.48
CA ASP A 61 2.90 25.91 -11.91
C ASP A 61 1.90 26.71 -11.06
N ASP A 62 0.70 26.16 -10.80
CA ASP A 62 -0.32 26.80 -9.97
C ASP A 62 0.15 26.97 -8.52
N LEU A 63 0.92 26.00 -8.00
CA LEU A 63 1.47 26.06 -6.64
C LEU A 63 2.59 27.09 -6.50
N VAL A 64 3.39 27.28 -7.55
CA VAL A 64 4.42 28.34 -7.58
C VAL A 64 3.78 29.71 -7.78
N ASP A 65 2.74 29.84 -8.61
CA ASP A 65 1.95 31.07 -8.76
C ASP A 65 1.32 31.51 -7.44
N ARG A 66 0.83 30.54 -6.65
CA ARG A 66 0.31 30.76 -5.29
C ARG A 66 1.39 30.99 -4.23
N GLN A 67 2.67 31.06 -4.61
CA GLN A 67 3.82 31.18 -3.71
C GLN A 67 3.92 30.09 -2.62
N VAL A 68 3.26 28.94 -2.84
CA VAL A 68 3.36 27.77 -1.96
C VAL A 68 4.67 27.02 -2.22
N LEU A 69 5.12 27.01 -3.48
CA LEU A 69 6.38 26.41 -3.90
C LEU A 69 7.36 27.47 -4.40
N TYR A 70 8.66 27.19 -4.24
CA TYR A 70 9.72 28.05 -4.75
C TYR A 70 9.78 28.00 -6.29
N SER A 71 10.18 29.10 -6.91
CA SER A 71 10.15 29.27 -8.38
C SER A 71 10.95 28.21 -9.15
N LEU A 72 12.03 27.69 -8.55
CA LEU A 72 12.85 26.63 -9.13
C LEU A 72 12.09 25.29 -9.29
N CYS A 73 11.02 25.06 -8.51
CA CYS A 73 10.24 23.82 -8.59
C CYS A 73 9.62 23.60 -9.98
N ARG A 74 9.29 24.67 -10.73
CA ARG A 74 8.80 24.56 -12.12
C ARG A 74 9.80 23.88 -13.06
N GLN A 75 11.10 24.06 -12.79
CA GLN A 75 12.17 23.53 -13.63
C GLN A 75 12.54 22.10 -13.22
N ILE A 76 12.56 21.82 -11.91
CA ILE A 76 12.96 20.52 -11.37
C ILE A 76 11.94 19.43 -11.68
N PHE A 77 10.64 19.73 -11.56
CA PHE A 77 9.57 18.72 -11.63
C PHE A 77 8.83 18.69 -12.98
N ARG A 78 9.52 19.06 -14.07
CA ARG A 78 8.95 19.03 -15.42
C ARG A 78 8.93 17.59 -15.96
N ILE A 79 7.80 17.18 -16.55
CA ILE A 79 7.71 15.87 -17.23
C ILE A 79 8.62 15.90 -18.45
N LYS A 80 9.51 14.92 -18.57
CA LYS A 80 10.42 14.80 -19.71
C LYS A 80 9.65 14.37 -20.97
N PRO A 81 10.11 14.76 -22.18
CA PRO A 81 9.43 14.42 -23.42
C PRO A 81 9.28 12.91 -23.65
N GLU A 82 10.23 12.11 -23.13
CA GLU A 82 10.25 10.64 -23.20
C GLU A 82 9.16 9.94 -22.37
N ASP A 83 8.58 10.62 -21.37
CA ASP A 83 7.56 10.06 -20.45
C ASP A 83 6.16 10.63 -20.71
N LYS A 84 5.90 11.19 -21.91
CA LYS A 84 4.58 11.72 -22.26
C LYS A 84 3.55 10.59 -22.39
N PRO A 85 2.50 10.51 -21.54
CA PRO A 85 1.34 9.70 -21.87
C PRO A 85 0.65 10.32 -23.10
N ASP A 86 0.19 9.47 -24.01
CA ASP A 86 -0.42 9.79 -25.31
C ASP A 86 -1.82 10.41 -25.16
N ASN A 87 -1.92 11.53 -24.45
CA ASN A 87 -3.18 12.23 -24.22
C ASN A 87 -3.02 13.72 -24.52
N HIS A 88 -3.89 14.23 -25.39
CA HIS A 88 -3.92 15.59 -25.95
C HIS A 88 -4.23 16.72 -24.94
N LEU A 89 -3.62 16.70 -23.76
CA LEU A 89 -3.69 17.83 -22.83
C LEU A 89 -2.56 18.84 -23.10
N PRO A 90 -2.82 20.15 -22.96
CA PRO A 90 -1.81 21.19 -23.14
C PRO A 90 -0.63 20.97 -22.18
N PRO A 91 0.57 21.48 -22.52
CA PRO A 91 1.80 21.19 -21.76
C PRO A 91 1.73 21.85 -20.39
N LYS A 92 1.19 21.16 -19.39
CA LYS A 92 1.24 21.56 -17.99
C LYS A 92 2.03 20.51 -17.19
N ASN A 93 2.91 21.01 -16.32
CA ASN A 93 3.95 20.26 -15.63
C ASN A 93 3.40 19.42 -14.47
N SER A 94 3.65 18.11 -14.45
CA SER A 94 3.51 17.13 -13.34
C SER A 94 2.39 17.40 -12.31
N LEU A 95 1.38 16.54 -12.31
CA LEU A 95 0.34 16.53 -11.28
C LEU A 95 0.94 16.03 -9.96
N LEU A 96 0.86 16.86 -8.91
CA LEU A 96 1.20 16.40 -7.57
C LEU A 96 0.01 15.60 -7.01
N SER A 97 0.21 14.33 -6.72
CA SER A 97 -0.81 13.48 -6.11
C SER A 97 -1.07 13.96 -4.67
N GLN A 98 -2.28 14.45 -4.37
CA GLN A 98 -2.64 14.84 -3.01
C GLN A 98 -3.10 13.60 -2.22
N HIS A 99 -2.51 13.37 -1.05
CA HIS A 99 -3.06 12.41 -0.09
C HIS A 99 -4.42 12.92 0.37
N SER A 100 -5.50 12.26 -0.02
CA SER A 100 -6.80 12.47 0.61
C SER A 100 -6.73 11.96 2.05
N ALA A 101 -6.94 12.85 3.02
CA ALA A 101 -6.89 12.56 4.45
C ALA A 101 -8.07 11.70 4.97
N ALA A 102 -8.70 10.89 4.11
CA ALA A 102 -9.91 10.15 4.39
C ALA A 102 -9.68 8.77 5.02
N ALA A 103 -8.43 8.34 5.23
CA ALA A 103 -8.11 7.04 5.83
C ALA A 103 -7.90 7.10 7.36
N ARG A 104 -8.66 7.95 8.09
CA ARG A 104 -8.75 7.83 9.55
C ARG A 104 -9.92 6.93 9.92
N GLY A 105 -9.60 5.64 10.09
CA GLY A 105 -10.31 4.75 11.01
C GLY A 105 -11.73 4.34 10.63
N GLN A 106 -11.92 3.66 9.50
CA GLN A 106 -13.13 2.85 9.33
C GLN A 106 -12.82 1.39 9.67
N ARG A 107 -13.22 1.04 10.90
CA ARG A 107 -13.37 -0.32 11.41
C ARG A 107 -14.64 -0.89 10.80
N TRP A 108 -14.50 -1.75 9.80
CA TRP A 108 -15.62 -2.41 9.13
C TRP A 108 -16.13 -3.55 10.02
N ARG A 109 -17.46 -3.64 10.16
CA ARG A 109 -18.18 -4.70 10.88
C ARG A 109 -18.39 -5.90 9.98
#